data_AF-A0A731BWL9-F1
#
_entry.id   AF-A0A731BWL9-F1
#
_cell.length_a   1.000
_cell.length_b   1.000
_cell.length_c   1.000
_cell.angle_alpha   90.00
_cell.angle_beta   90.00
_cell.angle_gamma   90.00
#
_symmetry.space_group_name_H-M   'P 1'
#
loop_
_entity.id
_entity.type
_entity.pdbx_description
1 polymer ?
#
loop_
_entity_poly.entity_id
_entity_poly.type
_entity_poly.pdbx_seq_one_letter_code
_entity_poly.pdbx_strand_id
1 'polypeptide(L)'
;WFSGYGPGVVTSVWIGFDDHRRDLGRTTASGAIKDQISGYEGGAKSAQPAWDAYMKAVLEGVPEQPLTPPPGIVTVNIDRSTGQLASGGNSREEYFIEGTQPTQQAVHEVGTTIIDNGETHELF
;
A
#
# COMPACT_ATOMS: atom_id res chain seq x y z
N TRP A 1 14.27 9.94 4.65
CA TRP A 1 14.67 8.53 4.62
C TRP A 1 13.83 7.78 3.60
N PHE A 2 14.41 6.77 2.97
CA PHE A 2 13.70 5.70 2.26
C PHE A 2 14.51 4.41 2.42
N SER A 3 13.87 3.31 2.79
CA SER A 3 14.51 2.01 2.97
C SER A 3 13.70 0.95 2.26
N GLY A 4 14.38 0.08 1.53
CA GLY A 4 13.77 -1.00 0.77
C GLY A 4 14.79 -2.06 0.41
N TYR A 5 14.32 -3.14 -0.19
CA TYR A 5 15.16 -4.27 -0.58
C TYR A 5 14.77 -4.76 -1.97
N GLY A 6 15.71 -5.49 -2.57
CA GLY A 6 15.50 -6.31 -3.76
C GLY A 6 16.27 -7.62 -3.62
N PRO A 7 16.29 -8.47 -4.65
CA PRO A 7 17.06 -9.72 -4.61
C PRO A 7 18.52 -9.49 -4.20
N GLY A 8 18.91 -10.02 -3.03
CA GLY A 8 20.28 -9.97 -2.52
C GLY A 8 20.80 -8.61 -2.03
N VAL A 9 19.96 -7.57 -1.97
CA VAL A 9 20.40 -6.22 -1.58
C VAL A 9 19.38 -5.50 -0.71
N VAL A 10 19.87 -4.78 0.30
CA VAL A 10 19.10 -3.86 1.14
C VAL A 10 19.72 -2.48 0.99
N THR A 11 18.89 -1.47 0.73
CA THR A 11 19.34 -0.10 0.52
C THR A 11 18.54 0.84 1.40
N SER A 12 19.24 1.71 2.12
CA SER A 12 18.65 2.81 2.88
C SER A 12 19.29 4.13 2.45
N VAL A 13 18.46 5.12 2.20
CA VAL A 13 18.87 6.47 1.80
C VAL A 13 18.33 7.48 2.81
N TRP A 14 19.22 8.34 3.28
CA TRP A 14 18.87 9.53 4.06
C TRP A 14 19.21 10.79 3.28
N ILE A 15 18.38 11.81 3.50
CA ILE A 15 18.67 13.19 3.09
C ILE A 15 18.27 14.08 4.26
N GLY A 16 19.13 15.04 4.56
CA GLY A 16 18.94 16.07 5.57
C GLY A 16 20.12 17.03 5.59
N PHE A 17 20.03 18.02 6.46
CA PHE A 17 21.13 18.93 6.74
C PHE A 17 21.91 18.44 7.96
N ASP A 18 23.22 18.66 7.96
CA ASP A 18 24.07 18.37 9.12
C ASP A 18 23.63 19.20 10.35
N ASP A 19 23.19 20.45 10.12
CA ASP A 19 22.52 21.26 11.15
C ASP A 19 21.07 20.80 11.33
N HIS A 20 20.82 20.04 12.40
CA HIS A 20 19.53 19.47 12.74
C HIS A 20 18.41 20.49 13.01
N ARG A 21 18.74 21.79 13.11
CA ARG A 21 17.75 22.87 13.29
C ARG A 21 17.09 23.28 11.97
N ARG A 22 17.58 22.77 10.84
CA ARG A 22 17.07 23.11 9.51
C ARG A 22 16.03 22.10 9.03
N ASP A 23 14.89 22.61 8.60
CA ASP A 23 13.87 21.83 7.91
C ASP A 23 14.22 21.61 6.43
N LEU A 24 13.86 20.45 5.88
CA LEU A 24 13.87 20.23 4.43
C LEU A 24 12.92 21.18 3.68
N GLY A 25 11.86 21.62 4.36
CA GLY A 25 10.99 22.69 3.89
C GLY A 25 9.97 22.26 2.84
N ARG A 26 9.60 23.23 1.99
CA ARG A 26 8.63 23.06 0.90
C ARG A 26 9.16 23.71 -0.36
N THR A 27 8.87 23.11 -1.49
CA THR A 27 9.21 23.63 -2.82
C THR A 27 7.94 24.04 -3.57
N THR A 28 8.03 25.04 -4.45
CA THR A 28 6.95 25.44 -5.37
C THR A 28 7.36 25.16 -6.81
N ALA A 29 6.38 24.89 -7.66
CA ALA A 29 6.64 24.70 -9.08
C ALA A 29 7.13 26.03 -9.70
N SER A 30 8.29 25.98 -10.34
CA SER A 30 8.89 27.13 -11.02
C SER A 30 8.22 27.43 -12.37
N GLY A 31 7.53 26.46 -12.96
CA GLY A 31 7.02 26.52 -14.33
C GLY A 31 8.09 26.38 -15.42
N ALA A 32 9.38 26.37 -15.05
CA ALA A 32 10.50 26.27 -15.99
C ALA A 32 10.95 24.81 -16.23
N ILE A 33 10.67 23.92 -15.28
CA ILE A 33 11.05 22.50 -15.32
C ILE A 33 9.77 21.67 -15.45
N LYS A 34 9.71 20.83 -16.49
CA LYS A 34 8.63 19.86 -16.67
C LYS A 34 8.73 18.78 -15.58
N ASP A 35 7.59 18.36 -15.04
CA ASP A 35 7.48 17.30 -14.02
C ASP A 35 8.26 17.60 -12.72
N GLN A 36 8.39 18.89 -12.38
CA GLN A 36 9.07 19.32 -11.15
C GLN A 36 8.36 18.81 -9.89
N ILE A 37 9.13 18.15 -9.02
CA ILE A 37 8.69 17.78 -7.68
C ILE A 37 8.45 19.07 -6.87
N SER A 38 7.25 19.18 -6.28
CA SER A 38 6.86 20.33 -5.47
C SER A 38 6.05 19.92 -4.23
N GLY A 39 5.85 20.86 -3.31
CA GLY A 39 5.13 20.67 -2.05
C GLY A 39 6.08 20.40 -0.88
N TYR A 40 5.56 19.75 0.16
CA TYR A 40 6.38 19.37 1.33
C TYR A 40 7.44 18.35 0.94
N GLU A 41 8.66 18.58 1.41
CA GLU A 41 9.77 17.63 1.31
C GLU A 41 9.61 16.52 2.38
N GLY A 42 10.01 15.30 2.02
CA GLY A 42 9.79 14.11 2.83
C GLY A 42 10.35 12.86 2.16
N GLY A 43 10.31 11.71 2.85
CA GLY A 43 10.99 10.49 2.41
C GLY A 43 10.73 10.10 0.95
N ALA A 44 9.46 10.02 0.55
CA ALA A 44 9.06 9.63 -0.80
C ALA A 44 9.45 10.65 -1.90
N LYS A 45 9.66 11.92 -1.56
CA LYS A 45 10.00 12.95 -2.54
C LYS A 45 11.49 13.26 -2.58
N SER A 46 12.13 13.31 -1.42
CA SER A 46 13.53 13.72 -1.31
C SER A 46 14.46 12.50 -1.37
N ALA A 47 14.19 11.45 -0.58
CA ALA A 47 15.10 10.30 -0.46
C ALA A 47 14.83 9.17 -1.46
N GLN A 48 13.56 8.88 -1.77
CA GLN A 48 13.19 7.80 -2.68
C GLN A 48 13.78 7.93 -4.08
N PRO A 49 13.85 9.11 -4.74
CA PRO A 49 14.42 9.17 -6.09
C PRO A 49 15.87 8.71 -6.19
N ALA A 50 16.68 8.97 -5.16
CA ALA A 50 18.05 8.48 -5.08
C ALA A 50 18.10 6.95 -4.84
N TRP A 51 17.16 6.43 -4.03
CA TRP A 51 16.99 4.98 -3.86
C TRP A 51 16.58 4.31 -5.18
N ASP A 52 15.62 4.88 -5.91
CA ASP A 52 15.13 4.37 -7.20
C ASP A 52 16.27 4.34 -8.23
N ALA A 53 17.05 5.42 -8.34
CA ALA A 53 18.18 5.49 -9.26
C ALA A 53 19.25 4.44 -8.96
N TYR A 54 19.61 4.26 -7.68
CA TYR A 54 20.57 3.25 -7.26
C TYR A 54 20.04 1.83 -7.49
N MET A 55 18.81 1.56 -7.07
CA MET A 55 18.22 0.22 -7.16
C MET A 55 17.97 -0.21 -8.60
N LYS A 56 17.62 0.72 -9.50
CA LYS A 56 17.52 0.45 -10.93
C LYS A 56 18.84 0.00 -11.54
N ALA A 57 19.96 0.59 -11.12
CA ALA A 57 21.28 0.20 -11.60
C ALA A 57 21.74 -1.13 -10.99
N VAL A 58 21.56 -1.34 -9.69
CA VAL A 58 22.08 -2.54 -9.00
C VAL A 58 21.27 -3.81 -9.33
N LEU A 59 19.99 -3.65 -9.70
CA LEU A 59 19.10 -4.76 -10.07
C LEU A 59 19.05 -5.00 -11.59
N GLU A 60 19.83 -4.27 -12.39
CA GLU A 60 19.89 -4.51 -13.83
C GLU A 60 20.38 -5.95 -14.12
N GLY A 61 19.56 -6.73 -14.83
CA GLY A 61 19.85 -8.13 -15.14
C GLY A 61 19.69 -9.11 -13.98
N VAL A 62 19.29 -8.65 -12.79
CA VAL A 62 19.01 -9.52 -11.63
C VAL A 62 17.62 -10.14 -11.80
N PRO A 63 17.47 -11.48 -11.80
CA PRO A 63 16.16 -12.11 -11.92
C PRO A 63 15.25 -11.77 -10.74
N GLU A 64 13.97 -11.60 -11.03
CA GLU A 64 12.94 -11.46 -10.00
C GLU A 64 12.90 -12.71 -9.10
N GLN A 65 12.76 -12.50 -7.80
CA GLN A 65 12.56 -13.57 -6.82
C GLN A 65 11.10 -13.53 -6.36
N PRO A 66 10.24 -14.44 -6.84
CA PRO A 66 8.83 -14.43 -6.46
C PRO A 66 8.67 -14.71 -4.98
N LEU A 67 7.81 -13.93 -4.32
CA LEU A 67 7.47 -14.14 -2.92
C LEU A 67 6.66 -15.43 -2.79
N THR A 68 7.28 -16.49 -2.28
CA THR A 68 6.57 -17.72 -1.89
C THR A 68 6.29 -17.64 -0.39
N PRO A 69 5.02 -17.68 0.04
CA PRO A 69 4.70 -17.67 1.47
C PRO A 69 5.42 -18.82 2.19
N PRO A 70 6.13 -18.54 3.31
CA PRO A 70 6.76 -19.60 4.08
C PRO A 70 5.72 -20.48 4.78
N PRO A 71 6.09 -21.68 5.26
CA PRO A 71 5.22 -22.50 6.09
C PRO A 71 4.68 -21.71 7.29
N GLY A 72 3.39 -21.91 7.61
CA GLY A 72 2.69 -21.17 8.66
C GLY A 72 2.12 -19.82 8.21
N ILE A 73 2.18 -19.48 6.92
CA ILE A 73 1.42 -18.38 6.32
C ILE A 73 0.27 -18.96 5.49
N VAL A 74 -0.93 -18.44 5.70
CA VAL A 74 -2.14 -18.76 4.94
C VAL A 74 -2.62 -17.54 4.16
N THR A 75 -3.18 -17.79 2.99
CA THR A 75 -3.85 -16.75 2.18
C THR A 75 -5.35 -16.95 2.30
N VAL A 76 -6.08 -15.90 2.69
CA VAL A 76 -7.55 -15.92 2.68
C VAL A 76 -8.09 -14.70 1.93
N ASN A 77 -9.29 -14.82 1.38
CA ASN A 77 -9.96 -13.69 0.74
C ASN A 77 -10.73 -12.89 1.80
N ILE A 78 -10.39 -11.61 1.96
CA ILE A 78 -11.03 -10.71 2.91
C ILE A 78 -11.87 -9.64 2.21
N ASP A 79 -12.92 -9.18 2.86
CA ASP A 79 -13.60 -7.96 2.46
C ASP A 79 -12.72 -6.75 2.81
N ARG A 80 -12.54 -5.83 1.85
CA ARG A 80 -11.61 -4.70 2.00
C ARG A 80 -12.07 -3.65 2.99
N SER A 81 -13.37 -3.61 3.32
CA SER A 81 -13.93 -2.62 4.23
C SER A 81 -13.89 -3.08 5.69
N THR A 82 -14.11 -4.37 5.93
CA THR A 82 -14.23 -4.95 7.28
C THR A 82 -12.98 -5.71 7.73
N GLY A 83 -12.17 -6.21 6.80
CA GLY A 83 -11.07 -7.13 7.09
C GLY A 83 -11.50 -8.54 7.51
N GLN A 84 -12.81 -8.84 7.49
CA GLN A 84 -13.37 -10.18 7.75
C GLN A 84 -13.35 -11.03 6.48
N LEU A 85 -13.67 -12.33 6.60
CA LEU A 85 -13.75 -13.23 5.44
C LEU A 85 -14.77 -12.69 4.43
N ALA A 86 -14.37 -12.59 3.17
CA ALA A 86 -15.25 -12.10 2.13
C ALA A 86 -16.37 -13.10 1.82
N SER A 87 -17.61 -12.59 1.70
CA SER A 87 -18.76 -13.33 1.16
C SER A 87 -19.02 -13.02 -0.33
N GLY A 88 -18.14 -12.25 -0.98
CA GLY A 88 -18.26 -11.77 -2.36
C GLY A 88 -17.90 -10.28 -2.49
N GLY A 89 -18.05 -9.70 -3.68
CA GLY A 89 -17.91 -8.26 -3.87
C GLY A 89 -16.48 -7.71 -3.73
N ASN A 90 -16.33 -6.62 -2.97
CA ASN A 90 -15.10 -5.83 -2.81
C ASN A 90 -14.05 -6.55 -1.94
N SER A 91 -13.50 -7.63 -2.48
CA SER A 91 -12.58 -8.53 -1.77
C SER A 91 -11.14 -8.47 -2.28
N ARG A 92 -10.20 -8.96 -1.47
CA ARG A 92 -8.81 -9.20 -1.86
C ARG A 92 -8.21 -10.38 -1.10
N GLU A 93 -7.26 -11.05 -1.73
CA GLU A 93 -6.37 -11.97 -1.02
C GLU A 93 -5.49 -11.20 -0.03
N GLU A 94 -5.29 -11.77 1.15
CA GLU A 94 -4.44 -11.23 2.19
C GLU A 94 -3.75 -12.37 2.96
N TYR A 95 -2.51 -12.13 3.38
CA TYR A 95 -1.70 -13.10 4.10
C TYR A 95 -1.86 -12.99 5.61
N PHE A 96 -1.95 -14.13 6.28
CA PHE A 96 -2.01 -14.21 7.74
C PHE A 96 -1.06 -15.29 8.26
N ILE A 97 -0.57 -15.10 9.49
CA ILE A 97 0.01 -16.22 10.24
C ILE A 97 -1.11 -17.22 10.51
N GLU A 98 -0.83 -18.50 10.33
CA GLU A 98 -1.80 -19.56 10.58
C GLU A 98 -2.39 -19.45 12.00
N GLY A 99 -3.71 -19.41 12.09
CA GLY A 99 -4.46 -19.23 13.33
C GLY A 99 -4.78 -17.77 13.67
N THR A 100 -4.27 -16.80 12.92
CA THR A 100 -4.59 -15.37 13.11
C THR A 100 -5.51 -14.79 12.04
N GLN A 101 -5.85 -15.58 11.00
CA GLN A 101 -6.81 -15.17 9.98
C GLN A 101 -8.20 -14.89 10.58
N PRO A 102 -8.97 -13.95 10.01
CA PRO A 102 -10.36 -13.74 10.42
C PRO A 102 -11.18 -15.02 10.28
N THR A 103 -12.11 -15.23 11.20
CA THR A 103 -13.00 -16.40 11.23
C THR A 103 -14.46 -16.06 11.00
N GLN A 104 -14.82 -14.78 11.06
CA GLN A 104 -16.18 -14.31 10.80
C GLN A 104 -16.32 -13.91 9.33
N GLN A 105 -17.51 -14.10 8.79
CA GLN A 105 -17.89 -13.61 7.47
C GLN A 105 -18.22 -12.12 7.57
N ALA A 106 -17.84 -11.35 6.55
CA ALA A 106 -18.29 -9.98 6.40
C ALA A 106 -19.81 -9.95 6.30
N VAL A 107 -20.44 -9.13 7.13
CA VAL A 107 -21.88 -8.84 7.05
C VAL A 107 -22.01 -7.48 6.39
N HIS A 108 -22.51 -7.48 5.18
CA HIS A 108 -22.99 -6.26 4.53
C HIS A 108 -24.48 -6.19 4.80
N GLU A 109 -24.95 -5.11 5.43
CA GLU A 109 -26.38 -4.81 5.45
C GLU A 109 -26.85 -4.65 4.01
N VAL A 110 -27.53 -5.66 3.49
CA VAL A 110 -28.41 -5.50 2.34
C VAL A 110 -29.64 -4.81 2.90
N GLY A 111 -29.95 -3.61 2.42
CA GLY A 111 -31.10 -2.82 2.88
C GLY A 111 -32.34 -3.70 3.01
N THR A 112 -33.16 -3.47 4.04
CA THR A 112 -34.36 -4.27 4.24
C THR A 112 -35.34 -3.95 3.12
N THR A 113 -35.49 -4.87 2.19
CA THR A 113 -36.50 -4.74 1.14
C THR A 113 -37.84 -5.22 1.68
N ILE A 114 -38.82 -4.32 1.79
CA ILE A 114 -40.21 -4.69 2.10
C ILE A 114 -40.97 -4.80 0.79
N ILE A 115 -41.72 -5.89 0.62
CA ILE A 115 -42.70 -6.04 -0.46
C ILE A 115 -44.06 -5.70 0.13
N ASP A 116 -44.63 -4.56 -0.27
CA ASP A 116 -45.99 -4.15 0.07
C ASP A 116 -46.85 -4.16 -1.20
N ASN A 117 -47.96 -4.91 -1.18
CA ASN A 117 -48.88 -5.08 -2.32
C ASN A 117 -48.23 -5.45 -3.67
N GLY A 118 -47.09 -6.14 -3.65
CA GLY A 118 -46.36 -6.53 -4.86
C GLY A 118 -45.39 -5.46 -5.39
N GLU A 119 -45.28 -4.32 -4.71
CA GLU A 119 -44.25 -3.32 -4.97
C GLU A 119 -43.11 -3.43 -3.96
N THR A 120 -41.90 -3.37 -4.49
CA THR A 120 -40.65 -3.51 -3.74
C THR A 120 -40.18 -2.14 -3.28
N HIS A 121 -40.13 -1.91 -1.96
CA HIS A 121 -39.61 -0.68 -1.37
C HIS A 121 -38.33 -0.97 -0.58
N GLU A 122 -37.28 -0.19 -0.84
CA GLU A 122 -36.11 -0.16 0.04
C GLU A 122 -36.40 0.75 1.23
N LEU A 123 -36.26 0.20 2.44
CA LEU A 123 -36.18 1.02 3.64
C LEU A 123 -34.72 1.50 3.75
N PHE A 124 -34.54 2.79 3.45
CA PHE A 124 -33.29 3.57 3.38
C PHE A 124 -32.57 3.58 2.03
#